data_AF-A0A2H0L0Y7-F1
#
_entry.id   AF-A0A2H0L0Y7-F1
#
_cell.length_a   1.000
_cell.length_b   1.000
_cell.length_c   1.000
_cell.angle_alpha   90.00
_cell.angle_beta   90.00
_cell.angle_gamma   90.00
#
_symmetry.space_group_name_H-M   'P 1'
#
loop_
_entity.id
_entity.type
_entity.pdbx_description
1 polymer ?
#
loop_
_entity_poly.entity_id
_entity_poly.type
_entity_poly.pdbx_seq_one_letter_code
_entity_poly.pdbx_strand_id
1 'polypeptide(L)'
;MVARYVLFNNRYLANRTPNWGLKIKGTNTPLTTNEGVIWLDPGNPQLLDYLADVGREIALSGVDEIQFDYVRFPSGFRNQGYTGDDHLERHEVITNSVAHLGRELHLLGTKVSLDIFGIAVWDNVSWKVVGQNIGELGKHVDAIYPMPYPSHFGPGWGGHKNPADEPYFFVQETSKKFVEGVAGTNTEIRPWFQAFTMRVTNYGPWYIQEQQKAADDIALPGWVLWNARNDYAVPFAALRGKQNLTES
;
A
#
# COMPACT_ATOMS: atom_id res chain seq x y z
N MET A 1 8.71 -11.12 -12.14
CA MET A 1 7.32 -10.76 -12.42
C MET A 1 6.59 -10.56 -11.10
N VAL A 2 5.88 -9.45 -10.94
CA VAL A 2 5.08 -9.14 -9.76
C VAL A 2 3.61 -9.17 -10.13
N ALA A 3 2.79 -9.92 -9.38
CA ALA A 3 1.33 -9.92 -9.54
C ALA A 3 0.68 -9.09 -8.44
N ARG A 4 -0.07 -8.04 -8.80
CA ARG A 4 -0.84 -7.25 -7.84
C ARG A 4 -2.18 -7.92 -7.55
N TYR A 5 -2.48 -8.12 -6.27
CA TYR A 5 -3.64 -8.85 -5.79
C TYR A 5 -4.45 -8.05 -4.77
N VAL A 6 -5.67 -7.66 -5.14
CA VAL A 6 -6.56 -6.86 -4.30
C VAL A 6 -7.26 -7.74 -3.28
N LEU A 7 -7.06 -7.44 -1.98
CA LEU A 7 -7.68 -8.18 -0.89
C LEU A 7 -9.05 -7.59 -0.53
N PHE A 8 -9.11 -6.67 0.43
CA PHE A 8 -10.37 -6.36 1.13
C PHE A 8 -11.29 -5.37 0.41
N ASN A 9 -10.78 -4.62 -0.57
CA ASN A 9 -11.58 -3.75 -1.44
C ASN A 9 -11.96 -4.45 -2.78
N ASN A 10 -12.26 -5.74 -2.73
CA ASN A 10 -12.57 -6.53 -3.91
C ASN A 10 -14.08 -6.51 -4.23
N ARG A 11 -14.49 -5.61 -5.13
CA ARG A 11 -15.91 -5.45 -5.56
C ARG A 11 -16.51 -6.73 -6.12
N TYR A 12 -15.74 -7.49 -6.90
CA TYR A 12 -16.25 -8.70 -7.56
C TYR A 12 -16.67 -9.75 -6.53
N LEU A 13 -15.81 -9.97 -5.52
CA LEU A 13 -16.04 -10.91 -4.45
C LEU A 13 -17.13 -10.38 -3.49
N ALA A 14 -17.03 -9.12 -3.07
CA ALA A 14 -18.00 -8.48 -2.19
C ALA A 14 -19.46 -8.57 -2.69
N ASN A 15 -19.68 -8.46 -4.01
CA ASN A 15 -21.01 -8.61 -4.60
C ASN A 15 -21.56 -10.05 -4.55
N ARG A 16 -20.69 -11.07 -4.51
CA ARG A 16 -21.07 -12.49 -4.48
C ARG A 16 -21.17 -13.02 -3.06
N THR A 17 -20.38 -12.46 -2.15
CA THR A 17 -20.30 -12.88 -0.76
C THR A 17 -20.49 -11.68 0.18
N PRO A 18 -21.64 -10.96 0.11
CA PRO A 18 -21.86 -9.75 0.92
C PRO A 18 -21.78 -10.04 2.44
N ASN A 19 -22.07 -11.26 2.86
CA ASN A 19 -21.97 -11.71 4.25
C ASN A 19 -20.52 -11.86 4.75
N TRP A 20 -19.53 -11.82 3.87
CA TRP A 20 -18.10 -11.76 4.23
C TRP A 20 -17.61 -10.33 4.45
N GLY A 21 -18.50 -9.33 4.33
CA GLY A 21 -18.20 -7.93 4.56
C GLY A 21 -18.09 -7.54 6.03
N LEU A 22 -17.32 -6.49 6.29
CA LEU A 22 -17.40 -5.75 7.54
C LEU A 22 -18.83 -5.27 7.77
N LYS A 23 -19.22 -5.20 9.03
CA LYS A 23 -20.52 -4.66 9.44
C LYS A 23 -20.34 -3.34 10.16
N ILE A 24 -21.36 -2.49 10.08
CA ILE A 24 -21.47 -1.30 10.92
C ILE A 24 -21.81 -1.75 12.34
N LYS A 25 -21.02 -1.27 13.30
CA LYS A 25 -21.21 -1.61 14.72
C LYS A 25 -22.64 -1.31 15.17
N GLY A 26 -23.31 -2.33 15.72
CA GLY A 26 -24.66 -2.22 16.29
C GLY A 26 -25.83 -2.32 15.31
N THR A 27 -25.61 -2.42 13.99
CA THR A 27 -26.71 -2.43 13.00
C THR A 27 -26.78 -3.67 12.13
N ASN A 28 -25.74 -4.52 12.12
CA ASN A 28 -25.58 -5.68 11.23
C ASN A 28 -25.62 -5.33 9.73
N THR A 29 -25.64 -4.05 9.37
CA THR A 29 -25.59 -3.53 8.00
C THR A 29 -24.17 -3.64 7.45
N PRO A 30 -23.96 -4.09 6.19
CA PRO A 30 -22.65 -4.08 5.57
C PRO A 30 -22.04 -2.69 5.51
N LEU A 31 -20.76 -2.57 5.89
CA LEU A 31 -20.02 -1.33 5.73
C LEU A 31 -19.68 -1.14 4.25
N THR A 32 -20.33 -0.16 3.63
CA THR A 32 -20.22 0.13 2.20
C THR A 32 -19.49 1.45 1.98
N THR A 33 -18.49 1.48 1.11
CA THR A 33 -17.76 2.71 0.75
C THR A 33 -18.65 3.67 -0.05
N ASN A 34 -18.20 4.91 -0.23
CA ASN A 34 -18.90 5.90 -1.05
C ASN A 34 -19.05 5.47 -2.52
N GLU A 35 -18.16 4.59 -2.99
CA GLU A 35 -18.17 4.01 -4.33
C GLU A 35 -19.12 2.79 -4.45
N GLY A 36 -19.87 2.47 -3.39
CA GLY A 36 -20.82 1.36 -3.36
C GLY A 36 -20.17 -0.01 -3.24
N VAL A 37 -18.97 -0.12 -2.65
CA VAL A 37 -18.28 -1.40 -2.42
C VAL A 37 -18.44 -1.81 -0.96
N ILE A 38 -18.94 -3.02 -0.70
CA ILE A 38 -18.87 -3.60 0.64
C ILE A 38 -17.41 -3.94 0.93
N TRP A 39 -16.87 -3.38 2.01
CA TRP A 39 -15.51 -3.71 2.42
C TRP A 39 -15.49 -5.10 3.04
N LEU A 40 -14.69 -6.01 2.47
CA LEU A 40 -14.57 -7.37 2.98
C LEU A 40 -13.89 -7.38 4.35
N ASP A 41 -14.32 -8.27 5.23
CA ASP A 41 -13.84 -8.39 6.60
C ASP A 41 -12.48 -9.11 6.65
N PRO A 42 -11.38 -8.42 7.01
CA PRO A 42 -10.06 -9.04 7.10
C PRO A 42 -9.95 -10.14 8.17
N GLY A 43 -10.89 -10.19 9.12
CA GLY A 43 -10.97 -11.22 10.15
C GLY A 43 -11.83 -12.43 9.76
N ASN A 44 -12.47 -12.42 8.59
CA ASN A 44 -13.36 -13.50 8.20
C ASN A 44 -12.56 -14.73 7.71
N PRO A 45 -12.64 -15.90 8.38
CA PRO A 45 -11.83 -17.06 8.03
C PRO A 45 -12.17 -17.62 6.64
N GLN A 46 -13.44 -17.63 6.23
CA GLN A 46 -13.84 -18.12 4.91
C GLN A 46 -13.29 -17.23 3.78
N LEU A 47 -13.23 -15.92 4.04
CA LEU A 47 -12.57 -15.00 3.12
C LEU A 47 -11.08 -15.29 3.03
N LEU A 48 -10.40 -15.46 4.18
CA LEU A 48 -8.96 -15.71 4.19
C LEU A 48 -8.59 -17.03 3.50
N ASP A 49 -9.36 -18.09 3.71
CA ASP A 49 -9.19 -19.37 3.01
C ASP A 49 -9.33 -19.18 1.48
N TYR A 50 -10.38 -18.47 1.03
CA TYR A 50 -10.57 -18.16 -0.38
C TYR A 50 -9.42 -17.31 -0.96
N LEU A 51 -8.99 -16.29 -0.23
CA LEU A 51 -7.89 -15.42 -0.67
C LEU A 51 -6.57 -16.20 -0.76
N ALA A 52 -6.33 -17.14 0.16
CA ALA A 52 -5.19 -18.04 0.13
C ALA A 52 -5.24 -18.98 -1.08
N ASP A 53 -6.38 -19.60 -1.36
CA ASP A 53 -6.56 -20.49 -2.52
C ASP A 53 -6.21 -19.78 -3.83
N VAL A 54 -6.78 -18.59 -4.06
CA VAL A 54 -6.46 -17.76 -5.23
C VAL A 54 -4.98 -17.33 -5.23
N GLY A 55 -4.43 -17.00 -4.06
CA GLY A 55 -3.01 -16.68 -3.92
C GLY A 55 -2.11 -17.84 -4.34
N ARG A 56 -2.45 -19.08 -3.96
CA ARG A 56 -1.73 -20.29 -4.37
C ARG A 56 -1.83 -20.52 -5.87
N GLU A 57 -2.99 -20.29 -6.49
CA GLU A 57 -3.12 -20.36 -7.96
C GLU A 57 -2.22 -19.34 -8.66
N ILE A 58 -2.15 -18.10 -8.16
CA ILE A 58 -1.26 -17.06 -8.69
C ILE A 58 0.21 -17.49 -8.53
N ALA A 59 0.61 -17.99 -7.35
CA ALA A 59 1.96 -18.47 -7.10
C ALA A 59 2.35 -19.61 -8.07
N LEU A 60 1.47 -20.60 -8.25
CA LEU A 60 1.68 -21.73 -9.14
C LEU A 60 1.73 -21.34 -10.63
N SER A 61 1.28 -20.13 -10.99
CA SER A 61 1.47 -19.58 -12.34
C SER A 61 2.91 -19.13 -12.64
N GLY A 62 3.79 -19.11 -11.64
CA GLY A 62 5.22 -18.80 -11.79
C GLY A 62 5.60 -17.33 -11.60
N VAL A 63 4.81 -16.56 -10.83
CA VAL A 63 5.20 -15.20 -10.43
C VAL A 63 6.32 -15.25 -9.39
N ASP A 64 7.21 -14.25 -9.40
CA ASP A 64 8.29 -14.16 -8.39
C ASP A 64 7.77 -13.54 -7.07
N GLU A 65 6.76 -12.68 -7.18
CA GLU A 65 6.23 -11.89 -6.05
C GLU A 65 4.73 -11.63 -6.23
N ILE A 66 3.97 -11.75 -5.14
CA ILE A 66 2.57 -11.33 -5.06
C ILE A 66 2.49 -10.09 -4.15
N GLN A 67 2.05 -8.98 -4.74
CA GLN A 67 1.86 -7.70 -4.06
C GLN A 67 0.41 -7.53 -3.64
N PHE A 68 0.15 -7.61 -2.33
CA PHE A 68 -1.16 -7.39 -1.75
C PHE A 68 -1.51 -5.91 -1.72
N ASP A 69 -2.65 -5.59 -2.33
CA ASP A 69 -3.23 -4.25 -2.34
C ASP A 69 -4.50 -4.21 -1.49
N TYR A 70 -4.82 -3.01 -0.99
CA TYR A 70 -5.93 -2.77 -0.07
C TYR A 70 -5.88 -3.63 1.20
N VAL A 71 -4.67 -3.93 1.69
CA VAL A 71 -4.38 -4.58 2.98
C VAL A 71 -4.61 -3.63 4.16
N ARG A 72 -5.89 -3.33 4.40
CA ARG A 72 -6.34 -2.37 5.43
C ARG A 72 -7.85 -2.41 5.68
N PHE A 73 -8.26 -1.71 6.74
CA PHE A 73 -9.64 -1.22 6.92
C PHE A 73 -9.94 0.00 6.01
N PRO A 74 -11.23 0.31 5.76
CA PRO A 74 -11.61 1.44 4.91
C PRO A 74 -11.32 2.79 5.59
N SER A 75 -10.65 3.68 4.86
CA SER A 75 -10.43 5.07 5.24
C SER A 75 -11.75 5.86 5.26
N GLY A 76 -11.91 6.79 6.20
CA GLY A 76 -13.13 7.61 6.31
C GLY A 76 -14.26 7.00 7.16
N PHE A 77 -14.13 5.74 7.56
CA PHE A 77 -15.12 5.00 8.37
C PHE A 77 -14.56 4.67 9.76
N ARG A 78 -13.96 5.69 10.41
CA ARG A 78 -13.31 5.53 11.73
C ARG A 78 -14.25 4.83 12.70
N ASN A 79 -13.81 3.70 13.24
CA ASN A 79 -14.52 2.87 14.23
C ASN A 79 -15.90 2.33 13.80
N GLN A 80 -16.27 2.43 12.52
CA GLN A 80 -17.57 1.93 12.05
C GLN A 80 -17.50 0.45 11.63
N GLY A 81 -16.44 0.05 10.95
CA GLY A 81 -16.23 -1.33 10.49
C GLY A 81 -15.79 -2.27 11.60
N TYR A 82 -16.54 -3.35 11.75
CA TYR A 82 -16.39 -4.35 12.79
C TYR A 82 -16.38 -5.78 12.19
N THR A 83 -15.48 -6.62 12.72
CA THR A 83 -15.18 -7.99 12.24
C THR A 83 -15.97 -9.09 12.95
N GLY A 84 -16.73 -8.75 14.00
CA GLY A 84 -17.37 -9.75 14.85
C GLY A 84 -16.58 -10.13 16.10
N ASP A 85 -15.30 -9.77 16.18
CA ASP A 85 -14.44 -9.94 17.35
C ASP A 85 -14.01 -8.57 17.89
N ASP A 86 -14.60 -8.15 19.02
CA ASP A 86 -14.29 -6.88 19.71
C ASP A 86 -12.97 -6.94 20.51
N HIS A 87 -12.31 -8.10 20.60
CA HIS A 87 -11.08 -8.24 21.37
C HIS A 87 -9.82 -7.88 20.59
N LEU A 88 -9.87 -7.88 19.26
CA LEU A 88 -8.74 -7.56 18.40
C LEU A 88 -8.79 -6.12 17.92
N GLU A 89 -7.65 -5.43 18.06
CA GLU A 89 -7.43 -4.15 17.43
C GLU A 89 -7.28 -4.31 15.90
N ARG A 90 -7.62 -3.26 15.15
CA ARG A 90 -7.57 -3.30 13.68
C ARG A 90 -6.21 -3.74 13.12
N HIS A 91 -5.12 -3.32 13.77
CA HIS A 91 -3.79 -3.71 13.32
C HIS A 91 -3.53 -5.20 13.56
N GLU A 92 -4.03 -5.79 14.65
CA GLU A 92 -3.90 -7.23 14.91
C GLU A 92 -4.64 -8.04 13.86
N VAL A 93 -5.85 -7.62 13.46
CA VAL A 93 -6.61 -8.28 12.40
C VAL A 93 -5.85 -8.24 11.06
N ILE A 94 -5.30 -7.08 10.69
CA ILE A 94 -4.53 -6.95 9.44
C ILE A 94 -3.21 -7.74 9.52
N THR A 95 -2.47 -7.66 10.63
CA THR A 95 -1.25 -8.44 10.85
C THR A 95 -1.53 -9.95 10.79
N ASN A 96 -2.61 -10.43 11.42
CA ASN A 96 -2.97 -11.85 11.42
C ASN A 96 -3.35 -12.35 10.02
N SER A 97 -4.13 -11.57 9.26
CA SER A 97 -4.50 -11.91 7.88
C SER A 97 -3.28 -11.95 6.96
N VAL A 98 -2.39 -10.95 7.05
CA VAL A 98 -1.12 -10.93 6.30
C VAL A 98 -0.21 -12.07 6.70
N ALA A 99 -0.08 -12.37 7.99
CA ALA A 99 0.73 -13.48 8.47
C ALA A 99 0.19 -14.82 7.95
N HIS A 100 -1.13 -15.02 7.90
CA HIS A 100 -1.75 -16.21 7.33
C HIS A 100 -1.46 -16.33 5.83
N LEU A 101 -1.84 -15.32 5.03
CA LEU A 101 -1.64 -15.33 3.58
C LEU A 101 -0.16 -15.41 3.20
N GLY A 102 0.69 -14.67 3.91
CA GLY A 102 2.15 -14.68 3.71
C GLY A 102 2.75 -16.07 3.86
N ARG A 103 2.41 -16.77 4.96
CA ARG A 103 2.88 -18.15 5.19
C ARG A 103 2.48 -19.10 4.06
N GLU A 104 1.23 -19.04 3.59
CA GLU A 104 0.74 -19.91 2.52
C GLU A 104 1.52 -19.73 1.21
N LEU A 105 1.90 -18.49 0.88
CA LEU A 105 2.65 -18.19 -0.34
C LEU A 105 4.15 -18.47 -0.20
N HIS A 106 4.74 -18.22 0.97
CA HIS A 106 6.13 -18.54 1.25
C HIS A 106 6.41 -20.04 1.20
N LEU A 107 5.44 -20.90 1.58
CA LEU A 107 5.54 -22.35 1.42
C LEU A 107 5.68 -22.79 -0.05
N LEU A 108 5.21 -21.96 -0.99
CA LEU A 108 5.37 -22.16 -2.43
C LEU A 108 6.60 -21.45 -3.01
N GLY A 109 7.44 -20.85 -2.15
CA GLY A 109 8.64 -20.11 -2.56
C GLY A 109 8.36 -18.76 -3.23
N THR A 110 7.14 -18.24 -3.14
CA THR A 110 6.74 -16.96 -3.74
C THR A 110 6.90 -15.82 -2.73
N LYS A 111 7.51 -14.71 -3.14
CA LYS A 111 7.65 -13.52 -2.27
C LYS A 111 6.32 -12.82 -2.08
N VAL A 112 6.16 -12.15 -0.95
CA VAL A 112 4.96 -11.39 -0.61
C VAL A 112 5.32 -9.94 -0.32
N SER A 113 4.55 -9.02 -0.86
CA SER A 113 4.72 -7.60 -0.59
C SER A 113 3.40 -6.86 -0.38
N LEU A 114 3.45 -5.67 0.21
CA LEU A 114 2.26 -4.91 0.61
C LEU A 114 2.26 -3.48 0.08
N ASP A 115 1.12 -3.01 -0.45
CA ASP A 115 0.87 -1.59 -0.68
C ASP A 115 0.41 -0.91 0.63
N ILE A 116 1.20 0.03 1.15
CA ILE A 116 0.91 0.73 2.42
C ILE A 116 0.76 2.24 2.19
N PHE A 117 -0.21 2.88 2.85
CA PHE A 117 -0.35 4.32 2.74
C PHE A 117 0.87 5.06 3.31
N GLY A 118 1.39 6.03 2.56
CA GLY A 118 2.52 6.86 3.02
C GLY A 118 2.25 7.57 4.35
N ILE A 119 1.01 8.02 4.59
CA ILE A 119 0.61 8.71 5.83
C ILE A 119 0.76 7.84 7.09
N ALA A 120 0.84 6.50 6.95
CA ALA A 120 0.89 5.58 8.08
C ALA A 120 2.08 5.83 9.04
N VAL A 121 3.17 6.43 8.54
CA VAL A 121 4.38 6.72 9.33
C VAL A 121 4.51 8.17 9.80
N TRP A 122 3.56 9.04 9.46
CA TRP A 122 3.66 10.46 9.78
C TRP A 122 2.98 10.85 11.09
N ASP A 123 2.08 10.02 11.61
CA ASP A 123 1.38 10.26 12.87
C ASP A 123 1.01 8.94 13.59
N ASN A 124 0.58 9.03 14.85
CA ASN A 124 0.23 7.89 15.69
C ASN A 124 -1.24 7.44 15.59
N VAL A 125 -1.99 7.98 14.63
CA VAL A 125 -3.44 7.81 14.47
C VAL A 125 -3.78 7.08 13.17
N SER A 126 -3.17 7.51 12.06
CA SER A 126 -3.49 7.11 10.70
C SER A 126 -3.33 5.61 10.50
N TRP A 127 -2.20 5.03 10.94
CA TRP A 127 -2.00 3.58 10.85
C TRP A 127 -3.00 2.80 11.69
N LYS A 128 -3.39 3.27 12.88
CA LYS A 128 -4.39 2.61 13.75
C LYS A 128 -5.78 2.59 13.11
N VAL A 129 -6.15 3.68 12.45
CA VAL A 129 -7.44 3.78 11.75
C VAL A 129 -7.57 2.72 10.67
N VAL A 130 -6.49 2.44 9.93
CA VAL A 130 -6.52 1.51 8.79
C VAL A 130 -5.91 0.14 9.09
N GLY A 131 -5.30 -0.06 10.26
CA GLY A 131 -4.65 -1.30 10.68
C GLY A 131 -3.25 -1.54 10.09
N GLN A 132 -2.57 -0.50 9.58
CA GLN A 132 -1.29 -0.66 8.87
C GLN A 132 -0.07 -0.45 9.79
N ASN A 133 0.10 -1.30 10.81
CA ASN A 133 1.28 -1.28 11.68
C ASN A 133 2.50 -1.87 10.96
N ILE A 134 3.37 -1.01 10.43
CA ILE A 134 4.48 -1.44 9.55
C ILE A 134 5.50 -2.34 10.26
N GLY A 135 5.75 -2.14 11.55
CA GLY A 135 6.74 -2.94 12.30
C GLY A 135 6.23 -4.35 12.61
N GLU A 136 4.92 -4.54 12.71
CA GLU A 136 4.31 -5.87 12.79
C GLU A 136 4.23 -6.52 11.41
N LEU A 137 3.78 -5.78 10.40
CA LEU A 137 3.62 -6.28 9.04
C LEU A 137 4.95 -6.72 8.41
N GLY A 138 6.03 -5.95 8.62
CA GLY A 138 7.37 -6.27 8.12
C GLY A 138 7.96 -7.57 8.64
N LYS A 139 7.37 -8.20 9.66
CA LYS A 139 7.80 -9.53 10.14
C LYS A 139 7.29 -10.67 9.26
N HIS A 140 6.38 -10.39 8.33
CA HIS A 140 5.62 -11.40 7.60
C HIS A 140 5.74 -11.27 6.08
N VAL A 141 6.50 -10.30 5.57
CA VAL A 141 6.59 -9.99 4.14
C VAL A 141 8.02 -9.72 3.71
N ASP A 142 8.28 -9.79 2.41
CA ASP A 142 9.60 -9.58 1.80
C ASP A 142 9.81 -8.12 1.41
N ALA A 143 8.74 -7.40 1.07
CA ALA A 143 8.82 -5.99 0.73
C ALA A 143 7.55 -5.20 1.12
N ILE A 144 7.73 -3.91 1.38
CA ILE A 144 6.65 -2.95 1.53
C ILE A 144 6.81 -1.87 0.46
N TYR A 145 5.71 -1.57 -0.21
CA TYR A 145 5.58 -0.54 -1.22
C TYR A 145 4.83 0.65 -0.62
N PRO A 146 5.52 1.58 0.07
CA PRO A 146 4.86 2.75 0.59
C PRO A 146 4.37 3.62 -0.57
N MET A 147 3.26 4.34 -0.35
CA MET A 147 2.70 5.30 -1.29
C MET A 147 2.93 6.75 -0.79
N PRO A 148 4.16 7.29 -0.89
CA PRO A 148 4.52 8.64 -0.43
C PRO A 148 4.05 9.73 -1.40
N TYR A 149 2.78 9.71 -1.82
CA TYR A 149 2.25 10.67 -2.80
C TYR A 149 2.16 12.08 -2.19
N PRO A 150 3.03 13.05 -2.60
CA PRO A 150 3.09 14.36 -1.94
C PRO A 150 1.75 15.11 -2.01
N SER A 151 1.00 14.89 -3.09
CA SER A 151 -0.34 15.46 -3.30
C SER A 151 -1.41 15.04 -2.29
N HIS A 152 -1.20 13.93 -1.58
CA HIS A 152 -2.16 13.41 -0.61
C HIS A 152 -2.01 14.07 0.77
N PHE A 153 -0.94 14.83 0.98
CA PHE A 153 -0.73 15.60 2.19
C PHE A 153 -1.36 17.00 2.06
N GLY A 154 -2.01 17.47 3.12
CA GLY A 154 -2.66 18.79 3.16
C GLY A 154 -1.66 19.94 3.35
N PRO A 155 -2.02 21.19 2.99
CA PRO A 155 -1.15 22.35 3.20
C PRO A 155 -0.58 22.44 4.63
N GLY A 156 0.71 22.73 4.75
CA GLY A 156 1.43 22.82 6.02
C GLY A 156 2.04 21.51 6.53
N TRP A 157 1.71 20.36 5.92
CA TRP A 157 2.29 19.08 6.32
C TRP A 157 3.79 19.05 6.10
N GLY A 158 4.54 18.45 7.03
CA GLY A 158 6.00 18.41 6.97
C GLY A 158 6.67 19.80 6.98
N GLY A 159 5.94 20.87 7.32
CA GLY A 159 6.45 22.24 7.26
C GLY A 159 6.35 22.91 5.89
N HIS A 160 5.74 22.24 4.88
CA HIS A 160 5.65 22.76 3.52
C HIS A 160 4.29 23.38 3.23
N LYS A 161 4.29 24.60 2.65
CA LYS A 161 3.05 25.30 2.28
C LYS A 161 2.22 24.50 1.27
N ASN A 162 2.86 23.94 0.25
CA ASN A 162 2.22 23.03 -0.70
C ASN A 162 3.01 21.73 -0.82
N PRO A 163 2.67 20.69 -0.03
CA PRO A 163 3.31 19.38 -0.12
C PRO A 163 3.35 18.76 -1.52
N ALA A 164 2.34 19.03 -2.35
CA ALA A 164 2.24 18.45 -3.68
C ALA A 164 3.44 18.81 -4.58
N ASP A 165 4.09 19.95 -4.34
CA ASP A 165 5.23 20.45 -5.09
C ASP A 165 6.59 20.02 -4.50
N GLU A 166 6.59 19.15 -3.48
CA GLU A 166 7.78 18.77 -2.71
C GLU A 166 8.09 17.27 -2.86
N PRO A 167 8.26 16.75 -4.10
CA PRO A 167 8.41 15.32 -4.36
C PRO A 167 9.62 14.69 -3.66
N TYR A 168 10.76 15.39 -3.66
CA TYR A 168 11.97 14.89 -3.03
C TYR A 168 11.75 14.65 -1.53
N PHE A 169 11.28 15.68 -0.82
CA PHE A 169 11.11 15.65 0.63
C PHE A 169 10.15 14.54 1.06
N PHE A 170 8.96 14.46 0.45
CA PHE A 170 7.94 13.49 0.87
C PHE A 170 8.32 12.06 0.54
N VAL A 171 8.99 11.80 -0.59
CA VAL A 171 9.50 10.46 -0.91
C VAL A 171 10.60 10.08 0.05
N GLN A 172 11.58 10.95 0.28
CA GLN A 172 12.72 10.64 1.14
C GLN A 172 12.28 10.42 2.59
N GLU A 173 11.56 11.37 3.18
CA GLU A 173 11.20 11.33 4.60
C GLU A 173 10.22 10.21 4.91
N THR A 174 9.24 9.95 4.02
CA THR A 174 8.36 8.79 4.19
C THR A 174 9.17 7.50 4.12
N SER A 175 10.03 7.34 3.10
CA SER A 175 10.77 6.09 2.91
C SER A 175 11.76 5.81 4.04
N LYS A 176 12.47 6.81 4.56
CA LYS A 176 13.32 6.68 5.76
C LYS A 176 12.53 6.14 6.95
N LYS A 177 11.36 6.71 7.22
CA LYS A 177 10.50 6.26 8.33
C LYS A 177 9.99 4.83 8.15
N PHE A 178 9.71 4.41 6.92
CA PHE A 178 9.40 3.02 6.62
C PHE A 178 10.59 2.09 6.88
N VAL A 179 11.79 2.46 6.41
CA VAL A 179 13.03 1.70 6.66
C VAL A 179 13.29 1.57 8.16
N GLU A 180 13.17 2.66 8.92
CA GLU A 180 13.29 2.66 10.39
C GLU A 180 12.23 1.77 11.05
N GLY A 181 10.98 1.85 10.59
CA GLY A 181 9.88 1.10 11.20
C GLY A 181 9.93 -0.41 10.96
N VAL A 182 10.65 -0.88 9.94
CA VAL A 182 10.90 -2.31 9.68
C VAL A 182 12.30 -2.77 10.11
N ALA A 183 13.07 -1.91 10.79
CA ALA A 183 14.40 -2.24 11.24
C ALA A 183 14.40 -3.53 12.10
N GLY A 184 15.35 -4.43 11.82
CA GLY A 184 15.42 -5.75 12.45
C GLY A 184 14.60 -6.83 11.73
N THR A 185 13.97 -6.52 10.60
CA THR A 185 13.38 -7.49 9.66
C THR A 185 14.18 -7.53 8.36
N ASN A 186 13.88 -8.50 7.48
CA ASN A 186 14.44 -8.56 6.13
C ASN A 186 13.55 -7.86 5.09
N THR A 187 12.56 -7.07 5.52
CA THR A 187 11.63 -6.38 4.61
C THR A 187 12.33 -5.26 3.86
N GLU A 188 12.28 -5.30 2.52
CA GLU A 188 12.72 -4.21 1.66
C GLU A 188 11.66 -3.10 1.51
N ILE A 189 12.10 -1.86 1.30
CA ILE A 189 11.21 -0.72 1.04
C ILE A 189 11.33 -0.28 -0.43
N ARG A 190 10.23 -0.33 -1.17
CA ARG A 190 10.17 -0.01 -2.61
C ARG A 190 9.01 0.95 -2.93
N PRO A 191 9.19 2.28 -2.82
CA PRO A 191 8.08 3.22 -2.91
C PRO A 191 7.38 3.25 -4.27
N TRP A 192 6.07 3.47 -4.25
CA TRP A 192 5.30 3.97 -5.39
C TRP A 192 5.51 5.48 -5.53
N PHE A 193 6.13 5.89 -6.62
CA PHE A 193 6.24 7.28 -7.00
C PHE A 193 4.93 7.80 -7.59
N GLN A 194 4.59 9.04 -7.25
CA GLN A 194 3.48 9.75 -7.85
C GLN A 194 3.83 10.10 -9.30
N ALA A 195 3.13 9.47 -10.25
CA ALA A 195 3.23 9.77 -11.68
C ALA A 195 1.95 10.42 -12.23
N PHE A 196 1.24 11.18 -11.39
CA PHE A 196 0.02 11.91 -11.74
C PHE A 196 0.05 13.35 -11.19
N THR A 197 -0.82 14.21 -11.74
CA THR A 197 -0.74 15.67 -11.59
C THR A 197 -1.54 16.26 -10.41
N MET A 198 -2.19 15.42 -9.60
CA MET A 198 -3.11 15.90 -8.56
C MET A 198 -2.41 16.94 -7.66
N ARG A 199 -2.96 18.16 -7.59
CA ARG A 199 -2.45 19.29 -6.77
C ARG A 199 -1.02 19.76 -7.07
N VAL A 200 -0.33 19.17 -8.04
CA VAL A 200 1.02 19.60 -8.44
C VAL A 200 0.90 20.84 -9.31
N THR A 201 1.60 21.91 -8.94
CA THR A 201 1.57 23.20 -9.62
C THR A 201 2.33 23.14 -10.95
N ASN A 202 3.46 22.44 -11.00
CA ASN A 202 4.31 22.32 -12.20
C ASN A 202 4.74 20.87 -12.44
N TYR A 203 3.82 20.02 -12.93
CA TYR A 203 4.15 18.62 -13.19
C TYR A 203 4.96 18.45 -14.49
N GLY A 204 6.09 17.74 -14.42
CA GLY A 204 6.94 17.46 -15.57
C GLY A 204 8.04 16.42 -15.26
N PRO A 205 8.97 16.16 -16.18
CA PRO A 205 10.02 15.15 -15.99
C PRO A 205 10.84 15.34 -14.71
N TRP A 206 11.12 16.59 -14.34
CA TRP A 206 11.83 16.94 -13.10
C TRP A 206 11.16 16.35 -11.85
N TYR A 207 9.82 16.28 -11.82
CA TYR A 207 9.05 15.79 -10.67
C TYR A 207 9.31 14.29 -10.42
N ILE A 208 9.53 13.53 -11.49
CA ILE A 208 9.90 12.11 -11.39
C ILE A 208 11.37 11.98 -10.99
N GLN A 209 12.24 12.81 -11.55
CA GLN A 209 13.68 12.81 -11.25
C GLN A 209 13.97 13.15 -9.79
N GLU A 210 13.24 14.08 -9.19
CA GLU A 210 13.37 14.41 -7.77
C GLU A 210 12.96 13.24 -6.85
N GLN A 211 11.93 12.47 -7.22
CA GLN A 211 11.55 11.26 -6.47
C GLN A 211 12.62 10.18 -6.61
N GLN A 212 13.19 10.01 -7.81
CA GLN A 212 14.32 9.09 -8.03
C GLN A 212 15.52 9.50 -7.18
N LYS A 213 15.89 10.78 -7.21
CA LYS A 213 16.99 11.31 -6.42
C LYS A 213 16.77 11.06 -4.92
N ALA A 214 15.55 11.29 -4.42
CA ALA A 214 15.19 11.03 -3.03
C ALA A 214 15.39 9.56 -2.62
N ALA A 215 15.04 8.60 -3.49
CA ALA A 215 15.26 7.18 -3.26
C ALA A 215 16.74 6.78 -3.38
N ASP A 216 17.44 7.29 -4.40
CA ASP A 216 18.86 7.04 -4.65
C ASP A 216 19.73 7.54 -3.47
N ASP A 217 19.45 8.74 -2.95
CA ASP A 217 20.20 9.37 -1.86
C ASP A 217 20.11 8.60 -0.52
N ILE A 218 19.12 7.71 -0.37
CA ILE A 218 18.98 6.81 0.80
C ILE A 218 19.17 5.33 0.42
N ALA A 219 19.70 5.06 -0.78
CA ALA A 219 20.02 3.73 -1.29
C ALA A 219 18.86 2.71 -1.23
N LEU A 220 17.64 3.12 -1.59
CA LEU A 220 16.52 2.17 -1.72
C LEU A 220 16.80 1.15 -2.84
N PRO A 221 16.40 -0.13 -2.66
CA PRO A 221 16.66 -1.18 -3.65
C PRO A 221 15.88 -1.00 -4.96
N GLY A 222 14.84 -0.17 -4.96
CA GLY A 222 14.06 0.15 -6.15
C GLY A 222 12.81 0.97 -5.84
N TRP A 223 12.05 1.26 -6.88
CA TRP A 223 10.80 2.03 -6.83
C TRP A 223 9.94 1.67 -8.04
N VAL A 224 8.66 2.02 -7.98
CA VAL A 224 7.67 1.79 -9.05
C VAL A 224 6.85 3.06 -9.28
N LEU A 225 6.21 3.22 -10.45
CA LEU A 225 5.48 4.43 -10.83
C LEU A 225 3.98 4.17 -10.87
N TRP A 226 3.19 4.99 -10.16
CA TRP A 226 1.74 4.86 -10.18
C TRP A 226 1.08 6.00 -10.94
N ASN A 227 0.27 5.66 -11.95
CA ASN A 227 -0.69 6.56 -12.57
C ASN A 227 -2.01 5.83 -12.89
N ALA A 228 -3.09 6.22 -12.22
CA ALA A 228 -4.42 5.63 -12.42
C ALA A 228 -4.98 5.80 -13.85
N ARG A 229 -4.47 6.75 -14.63
CA ARG A 229 -4.83 6.95 -16.05
C ARG A 229 -3.97 6.13 -17.01
N ASN A 230 -2.97 5.41 -16.52
CA ASN A 230 -1.96 4.70 -17.32
C ASN A 230 -1.21 5.60 -18.31
N ASP A 231 -1.10 6.91 -18.02
CA ASP A 231 -0.31 7.84 -18.83
C ASP A 231 1.11 7.95 -18.27
N TYR A 232 2.05 7.34 -18.99
CA TYR A 232 3.47 7.30 -18.61
C TYR A 232 4.36 8.15 -19.54
N ALA A 233 3.80 9.07 -20.33
CA ALA A 233 4.60 9.90 -21.24
C ALA A 233 5.65 10.76 -20.51
N VAL A 234 5.24 11.46 -19.45
CA VAL A 234 6.14 12.27 -18.61
C VAL A 234 7.16 11.40 -17.86
N PRO A 235 6.75 10.31 -17.16
CA PRO A 235 7.72 9.38 -16.57
C PRO A 235 8.74 8.83 -17.57
N PHE A 236 8.34 8.37 -18.75
CA PHE A 236 9.31 7.86 -19.73
C PHE A 236 10.27 8.95 -20.24
N ALA A 237 9.80 10.19 -20.37
CA ALA A 237 10.69 11.31 -20.69
C ALA A 237 11.73 11.56 -19.59
N ALA A 238 11.33 11.48 -18.31
CA ALA A 238 12.23 11.61 -17.18
C ALA A 238 13.34 10.54 -17.17
N LEU A 239 12.98 9.29 -17.47
CA LEU A 239 13.90 8.15 -17.48
C LEU A 239 14.89 8.20 -18.64
N ARG A 240 14.47 8.64 -19.83
CA ARG A 240 15.37 8.81 -20.99
C ARG A 240 16.44 9.87 -20.76
N GLY A 241 16.11 10.95 -20.04
CA GLY A 241 17.06 12.02 -19.73
C GLY A 241 18.28 11.55 -18.91
N LYS A 242 18.17 10.45 -18.15
CA LYS A 242 19.25 9.88 -17.33
C LYS A 242 20.22 9.02 -18.17
N GLN A 243 19.74 8.29 -19.17
CA GLN A 243 20.57 7.44 -20.04
C GLN A 243 21.63 8.26 -20.81
N ASN A 244 21.28 9.46 -21.25
CA ASN A 244 22.20 10.34 -21.97
C ASN A 244 23.32 10.94 -21.09
N LEU A 245 23.20 10.89 -19.76
CA LEU A 245 24.19 11.43 -18.81
C LEU A 245 25.15 10.36 -18.26
N THR A 246 24.85 9.08 -18.46
CA THR A 246 25.71 7.95 -18.04
C THR A 246 26.62 7.44 -19.16
N GLU A 247 26.44 7.94 -20.39
CA GLU A 247 27.25 7.60 -21.57
C GLU A 247 28.26 8.71 -21.98
N SER A 248 28.48 9.71 -21.13
CA SER A 248 29.41 10.83 -21.38
C SER A 248 30.58 10.89 -20.42
#